data_AF-A0A5E6MCH9-F1
#
_entry.id   AF-A0A5E6MCH9-F1
#
_cell.length_a   1.000
_cell.length_b   1.000
_cell.length_c   1.000
_cell.angle_alpha   90.00
_cell.angle_beta   90.00
_cell.angle_gamma   90.00
#
_symmetry.space_group_name_H-M   'P 1'
#
loop_
_entity.id
_entity.type
_entity.pdbx_description
1 polymer ?
#
loop_
_entity_poly.entity_id
_entity_poly.type
_entity_poly.pdbx_seq_one_letter_code
_entity_poly.pdbx_strand_id
1 'polypeptide(L)'
;MPSALLFLRECLNAAIDRLRGSVWLALAAGAIYWIVTLLLVRITAAFFHGTPAAVLGILFCQGIFGILLVGLARFFLCLADGEAARFEDLLYGFGALWKLVAGVLFGWLTGIVALLSLLVPAATPLASIAVLCLFPLFMFGPFLIADGAVSGVMETFIESFRLGISHYAKTLAIAVTVAALFVLGALLVVGVLVNIPICYALVAVAYRSLVAQPR
;
A
#
# COMPACT_ATOMS: atom_id res chain seq x y z
N MET A 1 -20.49 -20.30 2.08
CA MET A 1 -19.33 -19.44 2.48
C MET A 1 -19.85 -18.03 2.74
N PRO A 2 -19.38 -17.35 3.80
CA PRO A 2 -19.67 -15.92 4.02
C PRO A 2 -19.33 -15.08 2.79
N SER A 3 -20.14 -14.06 2.48
CA SER A 3 -19.99 -13.22 1.27
C SER A 3 -18.60 -12.56 1.15
N ALA A 4 -17.99 -12.19 2.27
CA ALA A 4 -16.63 -11.63 2.30
C ALA A 4 -15.54 -12.63 1.90
N LEU A 5 -15.69 -13.92 2.26
CA LEU A 5 -14.73 -14.97 1.89
C LEU A 5 -14.87 -15.36 0.41
N LEU A 6 -16.08 -15.32 -0.14
CA LEU A 6 -16.30 -15.47 -1.58
C LEU A 6 -15.63 -14.34 -2.36
N PHE A 7 -15.84 -13.09 -1.93
CA PHE A 7 -15.19 -11.93 -2.51
C PHE A 7 -13.66 -12.01 -2.47
N LEU A 8 -13.09 -12.39 -1.32
CA LEU A 8 -11.65 -12.62 -1.17
C LEU A 8 -11.15 -13.67 -2.17
N ARG A 9 -11.85 -14.80 -2.29
CA ARG A 9 -11.48 -15.88 -3.22
C ARG A 9 -11.52 -15.41 -4.67
N GLU A 10 -12.56 -14.69 -5.07
CA GLU A 10 -12.69 -14.13 -6.42
C GLU A 10 -11.55 -13.15 -6.73
N CYS A 11 -11.26 -12.23 -5.79
CA CYS A 11 -10.17 -11.28 -5.93
C CYS A 11 -8.81 -11.98 -6.02
N LEU A 12 -8.58 -13.01 -5.20
CA LEU A 12 -7.33 -13.76 -5.20
C LEU A 12 -7.11 -14.52 -6.51
N ASN A 13 -8.15 -15.20 -7.01
CA ASN A 13 -8.08 -15.90 -8.30
C ASN A 13 -7.76 -14.92 -9.43
N ALA A 14 -8.51 -13.81 -9.51
CA ALA A 14 -8.27 -12.79 -10.52
C ALA A 14 -6.87 -12.17 -10.39
N ALA A 15 -6.39 -11.88 -9.17
CA ALA A 15 -5.05 -11.36 -8.94
C ALA A 15 -3.96 -12.32 -9.43
N ILE A 16 -4.09 -13.61 -9.15
CA ILE A 16 -3.15 -14.65 -9.60
C ILE A 16 -3.16 -14.75 -11.13
N ASP A 17 -4.34 -14.71 -11.75
CA ASP A 17 -4.49 -14.78 -13.20
C ASP A 17 -3.85 -13.56 -13.90
N ARG A 18 -4.07 -12.35 -13.37
CA ARG A 18 -3.44 -11.10 -13.86
C ARG A 18 -1.92 -11.12 -13.67
N LEU A 19 -1.46 -11.62 -12.52
CA LEU A 19 -0.03 -11.74 -12.23
C LEU A 19 0.67 -12.73 -13.17
N ARG A 20 0.04 -13.85 -13.53
CA ARG A 20 0.66 -14.93 -14.30
C ARG A 20 1.28 -14.46 -15.62
N GLY A 21 0.63 -13.51 -16.30
CA GLY A 21 1.13 -12.94 -17.56
C GLY A 21 2.34 -12.02 -17.40
N SER A 22 2.52 -11.44 -16.20
CA SER A 22 3.50 -10.38 -15.93
C SER A 22 4.38 -10.68 -14.72
N VAL A 23 4.53 -11.96 -14.33
CA VAL A 23 5.21 -12.38 -13.08
C VAL A 23 6.60 -11.76 -12.96
N TRP A 24 7.40 -11.80 -14.02
CA TRP A 24 8.77 -11.29 -13.99
C TRP A 24 8.83 -9.77 -13.80
N LEU A 25 7.94 -9.03 -14.45
CA LEU A 25 7.84 -7.58 -14.28
C LEU A 25 7.35 -7.22 -12.87
N ALA A 26 6.36 -7.96 -12.36
CA ALA A 26 5.83 -7.76 -11.03
C ALA A 26 6.88 -8.06 -9.94
N LEU A 27 7.65 -9.15 -10.09
CA LEU A 27 8.77 -9.48 -9.21
C LEU A 27 9.86 -8.41 -9.26
N ALA A 28 10.20 -7.92 -10.45
CA ALA A 28 11.18 -6.84 -10.60
C ALA A 28 10.69 -5.53 -9.95
N ALA A 29 9.42 -5.16 -10.12
CA ALA A 29 8.83 -4.01 -9.44
C ALA A 29 8.86 -4.17 -7.91
N GLY A 30 8.51 -5.37 -7.40
CA GLY A 30 8.63 -5.71 -5.99
C GLY A 30 10.07 -5.68 -5.46
N ALA A 31 11.04 -6.11 -6.27
CA ALA A 31 12.46 -6.06 -5.93
C ALA A 31 12.99 -4.62 -5.90
N ILE A 32 12.63 -3.79 -6.87
CA ILE A 32 12.95 -2.35 -6.87
C ILE A 32 12.39 -1.70 -5.61
N TYR A 33 11.11 -1.96 -5.30
CA TYR A 33 10.47 -1.46 -4.10
C TYR A 33 11.24 -1.86 -2.83
N TRP A 34 11.60 -3.15 -2.72
CA TRP A 34 12.33 -3.68 -1.56
C TRP A 34 13.72 -3.07 -1.42
N ILE A 35 14.49 -2.99 -2.51
CA ILE A 35 15.84 -2.41 -2.53
C ILE A 35 15.80 -0.93 -2.13
N VAL A 36 14.86 -0.15 -2.69
CA VAL A 36 14.70 1.27 -2.35
C VAL A 36 14.30 1.41 -0.88
N THR A 37 13.40 0.57 -0.38
CA THR A 37 13.01 0.57 1.04
C THR A 37 14.22 0.31 1.95
N LEU A 38 15.05 -0.70 1.63
CA LEU A 38 16.26 -0.99 2.38
C LEU A 38 17.28 0.16 2.32
N LEU A 39 17.42 0.82 1.17
CA LEU A 39 18.29 1.98 1.01
C LEU A 39 17.82 3.16 1.89
N LEU A 40 16.51 3.46 1.89
CA LEU A 40 15.93 4.51 2.72
C LEU A 40 16.10 4.21 4.21
N VAL A 41 15.93 2.95 4.62
CA VAL A 41 16.18 2.52 6.01
C VAL A 41 17.65 2.71 6.38
N ARG A 42 18.60 2.34 5.51
CA ARG A 42 20.03 2.55 5.75
C ARG A 42 20.41 4.02 5.83
N ILE A 43 19.88 4.86 4.94
CA ILE A 43 20.07 6.31 4.98
C ILE A 43 19.57 6.86 6.32
N THR A 44 18.37 6.44 6.72
CA THR A 44 17.76 6.84 7.99
C THR A 44 18.60 6.43 9.20
N ALA A 45 19.13 5.20 9.21
CA ALA A 45 19.97 4.67 10.28
C ALA A 45 21.36 5.32 10.36
N ALA A 46 21.85 5.92 9.27
CA ALA A 46 23.13 6.63 9.24
C ALA A 46 23.08 8.03 9.85
N PHE A 47 21.88 8.61 10.06
CA PHE A 47 21.76 9.90 10.73
C PHE A 47 21.95 9.77 12.25
N PHE A 48 22.78 10.65 12.82
CA PHE A 48 22.96 10.72 14.27
C PHE A 48 21.66 11.11 14.97
N HIS A 49 21.16 10.20 15.80
CA HIS A 49 19.93 10.35 16.57
C HIS A 49 19.97 11.61 17.45
N GLY A 50 18.87 12.37 17.49
CA GLY A 50 18.71 13.55 18.35
C GLY A 50 19.04 14.90 17.69
N THR A 51 19.42 14.93 16.41
CA THR A 51 19.64 16.18 15.67
C THR A 51 18.42 16.60 14.84
N PRO A 52 18.16 17.90 14.64
CA PRO A 52 17.13 18.37 13.71
C PRO A 52 17.32 17.84 12.28
N ALA A 53 18.59 17.67 11.85
CA ALA A 53 18.94 17.09 10.57
C ALA A 53 18.46 15.63 10.44
N ALA A 54 18.53 14.84 11.51
CA ALA A 54 18.01 13.47 11.51
C ALA A 54 16.47 13.43 11.36
N VAL A 55 15.76 14.35 12.03
CA VAL A 55 14.29 14.44 11.91
C VAL A 55 13.89 14.77 10.48
N LEU A 56 14.53 15.77 9.86
CA LEU A 56 14.28 16.13 8.47
C LEU A 56 14.63 14.99 7.50
N GLY A 57 15.74 14.29 7.74
CA GLY A 57 16.14 13.11 6.96
C GLY A 57 15.12 11.98 7.02
N ILE A 58 14.60 11.68 8.22
CA ILE A 58 13.52 10.68 8.41
C ILE A 58 12.26 11.08 7.65
N LEU A 59 11.79 12.33 7.83
CA LEU A 59 10.58 12.83 7.16
C LEU A 59 10.73 12.80 5.63
N PHE A 60 11.91 13.17 5.12
CA PHE A 60 12.21 13.10 3.70
C PHE A 60 12.17 11.64 3.18
N CYS A 61 12.82 10.72 3.88
CA CYS A 61 12.81 9.30 3.51
C CYS A 61 11.40 8.70 3.55
N GLN A 62 10.59 9.05 4.55
CA GLN A 62 9.18 8.64 4.65
C GLN A 62 8.34 9.22 3.51
N GLY A 63 8.61 10.46 3.11
CA GLY A 63 7.96 11.08 1.95
C GLY A 63 8.25 10.32 0.65
N ILE A 64 9.52 9.97 0.41
CA ILE A 64 9.93 9.15 -0.74
C ILE A 64 9.27 7.77 -0.68
N PHE A 65 9.23 7.15 0.49
CA PHE A 65 8.59 5.86 0.68
C PHE A 65 7.10 5.91 0.31
N GLY A 66 6.37 6.95 0.73
CA GLY A 66 4.97 7.14 0.35
C GLY A 66 4.75 7.31 -1.16
N ILE A 67 5.62 8.07 -1.85
CA ILE A 67 5.63 8.17 -3.31
C ILE A 67 5.86 6.78 -3.94
N LEU A 68 6.82 6.01 -3.42
CA LEU A 68 7.11 4.68 -3.94
C LEU A 68 5.90 3.73 -3.81
N LEU A 69 5.16 3.78 -2.69
CA LEU A 69 3.93 3.00 -2.49
C LEU A 69 2.84 3.36 -3.53
N VAL A 70 2.66 4.66 -3.81
CA VAL A 70 1.69 5.13 -4.82
C VAL A 70 2.10 4.68 -6.23
N GLY A 71 3.39 4.78 -6.57
CA GLY A 71 3.90 4.28 -7.85
C GLY A 71 3.68 2.78 -8.03
N LEU A 72 3.93 2.00 -6.97
CA LEU A 72 3.66 0.57 -6.96
C LEU A 72 2.16 0.27 -7.11
N ALA A 73 1.30 1.01 -6.41
CA ALA A 73 -0.15 0.90 -6.57
C ALA A 73 -0.59 1.17 -8.01
N ARG A 74 -0.03 2.19 -8.69
CA ARG A 74 -0.32 2.47 -10.10
C ARG A 74 0.04 1.29 -11.01
N PHE A 75 1.24 0.74 -10.85
CA PHE A 75 1.70 -0.41 -11.63
C PHE A 75 0.73 -1.61 -11.50
N PHE A 76 0.30 -1.92 -10.27
CA PHE A 76 -0.63 -3.04 -10.03
C PHE A 76 -2.07 -2.74 -10.43
N LEU A 77 -2.50 -1.47 -10.47
CA LEU A 77 -3.78 -1.10 -11.08
C LEU A 77 -3.80 -1.39 -12.57
N CYS A 78 -2.75 -1.02 -13.31
CA CYS A 78 -2.64 -1.34 -14.73
C CYS A 78 -2.73 -2.86 -14.97
N LEU A 79 -2.06 -3.67 -14.14
CA LEU A 79 -2.19 -5.14 -14.20
C LEU A 79 -3.61 -5.63 -13.88
N ALA A 80 -4.28 -5.05 -12.88
CA ALA A 80 -5.64 -5.42 -12.50
C ALA A 80 -6.64 -5.13 -13.63
N ASP A 81 -6.45 -4.01 -14.33
CA ASP A 81 -7.24 -3.57 -15.49
C ASP A 81 -6.97 -4.45 -16.73
N GLY A 82 -5.96 -5.31 -16.69
CA GLY A 82 -5.56 -6.17 -17.80
C GLY A 82 -4.69 -5.48 -18.84
N GLU A 83 -4.15 -4.31 -18.51
CA GLU A 83 -3.22 -3.57 -19.36
C GLU A 83 -1.79 -4.13 -19.21
N ALA A 84 -0.97 -3.92 -20.24
CA ALA A 84 0.45 -4.27 -20.20
C ALA A 84 1.20 -3.27 -19.31
N ALA A 85 1.41 -3.62 -18.03
CA ALA A 85 2.14 -2.76 -17.11
C ALA A 85 3.61 -2.59 -17.52
N ARG A 86 4.09 -1.36 -17.44
CA ARG A 86 5.48 -0.97 -17.77
C ARG A 86 6.14 -0.40 -16.52
N PHE A 87 7.47 -0.49 -16.42
CA PHE A 87 8.18 0.14 -15.30
C PHE A 87 8.01 1.65 -15.25
N GLU A 88 7.72 2.27 -16.39
CA GLU A 88 7.33 3.66 -16.50
C GLU A 88 6.14 4.00 -15.58
N ASP A 89 5.19 3.07 -15.39
CA ASP A 89 3.99 3.29 -14.56
C ASP A 89 4.32 3.53 -13.08
N LEU A 90 5.49 3.08 -12.61
CA LEU A 90 5.98 3.36 -11.25
C LEU A 90 6.24 4.87 -11.04
N LEU A 91 6.52 5.61 -12.11
CA LEU A 91 6.81 7.04 -12.09
C LEU A 91 5.67 7.87 -12.72
N TYR A 92 4.93 7.31 -13.68
CA TYR A 92 3.83 8.00 -14.37
C TYR A 92 2.57 8.17 -13.51
N GLY A 93 2.48 7.48 -12.37
CA GLY A 93 1.42 7.71 -11.37
C GLY A 93 1.29 9.15 -10.89
N PHE A 94 2.29 10.00 -11.12
CA PHE A 94 2.41 11.37 -10.61
C PHE A 94 2.17 12.49 -11.64
N GLY A 95 1.40 12.23 -12.69
CA GLY A 95 1.09 13.23 -13.74
C GLY A 95 0.49 14.57 -13.26
N ALA A 96 0.13 14.69 -11.98
CA ALA A 96 -0.21 15.95 -11.32
C ALA A 96 0.56 16.13 -10.01
N LEU A 97 1.00 17.37 -9.73
CA LEU A 97 1.80 17.71 -8.54
C LEU A 97 1.12 17.31 -7.22
N TRP A 98 -0.22 17.38 -7.15
CA TRP A 98 -0.96 17.01 -5.95
C TRP A 98 -0.81 15.53 -5.57
N LYS A 99 -0.54 14.65 -6.55
CA LYS A 99 -0.33 13.21 -6.28
C LYS A 99 1.00 12.97 -5.57
N LEU A 100 2.02 13.77 -5.86
CA LEU A 100 3.29 13.75 -5.12
C LEU A 100 3.05 14.20 -3.68
N VAL A 101 2.31 15.30 -3.49
CA VAL A 101 1.95 15.80 -2.15
C VAL A 101 1.15 14.75 -1.37
N ALA A 102 0.15 14.13 -1.99
CA ALA A 102 -0.65 13.07 -1.38
C ALA A 102 0.22 11.86 -1.01
N GLY A 103 1.13 11.44 -1.90
CA GLY A 103 2.08 10.35 -1.64
C GLY A 103 3.00 10.66 -0.45
N VAL A 104 3.55 11.87 -0.38
CA VAL A 104 4.40 12.29 0.76
C VAL A 104 3.62 12.29 2.07
N LEU A 105 2.43 12.89 2.08
CA LEU A 105 1.57 12.92 3.27
C LEU A 105 1.14 11.52 3.71
N PHE A 106 0.86 10.64 2.75
CA PHE A 106 0.57 9.23 3.04
C PHE A 106 1.77 8.55 3.70
N GLY A 107 2.98 8.73 3.16
CA GLY A 107 4.21 8.20 3.75
C GLY A 107 4.45 8.69 5.18
N TRP A 108 4.23 9.99 5.43
CA TRP A 108 4.31 10.56 6.78
C TRP A 108 3.28 9.94 7.73
N LEU A 109 2.03 9.79 7.29
CA LEU A 109 0.98 9.17 8.08
C LEU A 109 1.33 7.71 8.45
N THR A 110 1.82 6.93 7.48
CA THR A 110 2.30 5.56 7.72
C THR A 110 3.46 5.54 8.71
N GLY A 111 4.43 6.45 8.56
CA GLY A 111 5.56 6.58 9.48
C GLY A 111 5.12 6.92 10.92
N ILE A 112 4.20 7.85 11.08
CA ILE A 112 3.66 8.24 12.40
C ILE A 112 2.95 7.05 13.07
N VAL A 113 2.10 6.32 12.33
CA VAL A 113 1.41 5.15 12.89
C VAL A 113 2.38 4.04 13.26
N ALA A 114 3.40 3.79 12.43
CA ALA A 114 4.45 2.83 12.75
C ALA A 114 5.23 3.23 14.03
N LEU A 115 5.59 4.50 14.16
CA LEU A 115 6.29 5.02 15.35
C LEU A 115 5.43 4.92 16.61
N LEU A 116 4.15 5.30 16.55
CA LEU A 116 3.21 5.17 17.67
C LEU A 116 3.05 3.71 18.11
N SER A 117 3.07 2.77 17.16
CA SER A 117 2.99 1.33 17.42
C SER A 117 4.23 0.79 18.14
N LEU A 118 5.41 1.38 17.90
CA LEU A 118 6.68 0.97 18.51
C LEU A 118 6.95 1.63 19.87
N LEU A 119 6.58 2.91 20.01
CA LEU A 119 6.95 3.73 21.18
C LEU A 119 6.13 3.45 22.42
N VAL A 120 4.94 2.84 22.28
CA VAL A 120 4.05 2.64 23.42
C VAL A 120 3.58 1.18 23.51
N PRO A 121 4.43 0.27 24.01
CA PRO A 121 4.04 -1.12 24.25
C PRO A 121 2.79 -1.24 25.14
N ALA A 122 2.60 -0.30 26.08
CA ALA A 122 1.41 -0.23 26.94
C ALA A 122 0.14 0.30 26.23
N ALA A 123 0.30 1.00 25.11
CA ALA A 123 -0.81 1.45 24.26
C ALA A 123 -0.94 0.58 23.01
N THR A 124 -0.33 -0.61 22.99
CA THR A 124 -0.56 -1.62 21.95
C THR A 124 -2.03 -1.87 21.66
N PRO A 125 -2.99 -1.84 22.62
CA PRO A 125 -4.42 -1.93 22.30
C PRO A 125 -4.94 -0.71 21.53
N LEU A 126 -4.52 0.50 21.92
CA LEU A 126 -4.93 1.76 21.26
C LEU A 126 -4.28 1.92 19.88
N ALA A 127 -3.02 1.52 19.74
CA ALA A 127 -2.31 1.50 18.45
C ALA A 127 -2.92 0.46 17.51
N SER A 128 -3.30 -0.73 18.01
CA SER A 128 -4.01 -1.72 17.18
C SER A 128 -5.43 -1.28 16.83
N ILE A 129 -6.15 -0.57 17.72
CA ILE A 129 -7.41 0.09 17.36
C ILE A 129 -7.19 1.16 16.30
N ALA A 130 -6.16 2.01 16.42
CA ALA A 130 -5.85 3.02 15.41
C ALA A 130 -5.49 2.39 14.06
N VAL A 131 -4.71 1.30 14.05
CA VAL A 131 -4.41 0.52 12.84
C VAL A 131 -5.70 -0.09 12.27
N LEU A 132 -6.59 -0.66 13.09
CA LEU A 132 -7.88 -1.22 12.65
C LEU A 132 -8.92 -0.17 12.24
N CYS A 133 -8.84 1.05 12.75
CA CYS A 133 -9.70 2.14 12.29
C CYS A 133 -9.18 2.73 10.99
N LEU A 134 -7.86 2.87 10.85
CA LEU A 134 -7.22 3.52 9.70
C LEU A 134 -6.78 2.54 8.61
N PHE A 135 -6.90 1.22 8.77
CA PHE A 135 -6.51 0.28 7.71
C PHE A 135 -7.25 0.51 6.37
N PRO A 136 -8.52 0.97 6.31
CA PRO A 136 -9.14 1.35 5.04
C PRO A 136 -8.31 2.37 4.26
N LEU A 137 -7.82 3.39 4.98
CA LEU A 137 -6.99 4.46 4.44
C LEU A 137 -5.62 3.92 4.01
N PHE A 138 -4.98 3.09 4.84
CA PHE A 138 -3.68 2.49 4.49
C PHE A 138 -3.76 1.49 3.34
N MET A 139 -4.88 0.80 3.20
CA MET A 139 -5.08 -0.20 2.16
C MET A 139 -5.42 0.43 0.81
N PHE A 140 -6.32 1.42 0.77
CA PHE A 140 -6.81 2.00 -0.50
C PHE A 140 -6.25 3.36 -0.84
N GLY A 141 -5.65 4.08 0.12
CA GLY A 141 -5.07 5.41 -0.10
C GLY A 141 -4.13 5.45 -1.32
N PRO A 142 -3.09 4.59 -1.39
CA PRO A 142 -2.17 4.58 -2.53
C PRO A 142 -2.85 4.35 -3.88
N PHE A 143 -3.88 3.49 -3.90
CA PHE A 143 -4.62 3.13 -5.10
C PHE A 143 -5.50 4.29 -5.59
N LEU A 144 -6.20 4.99 -4.70
CA LEU A 144 -6.98 6.17 -5.09
C LEU A 144 -6.11 7.33 -5.56
N ILE A 145 -4.95 7.57 -4.93
CA ILE A 145 -3.98 8.56 -5.39
C ILE A 145 -3.54 8.21 -6.83
N ALA A 146 -3.23 6.94 -7.07
CA ALA A 146 -2.77 6.45 -8.36
C ALA A 146 -3.86 6.47 -9.45
N ASP A 147 -5.08 6.04 -9.13
CA ASP A 147 -6.20 5.83 -10.06
C ASP A 147 -6.73 7.14 -10.66
N GLY A 148 -6.74 8.23 -9.88
CA GLY A 148 -7.24 9.52 -10.35
C GLY A 148 -8.77 9.62 -10.45
N ALA A 149 -9.50 8.68 -9.83
CA ALA A 149 -10.96 8.74 -9.69
C ALA A 149 -11.45 9.98 -8.90
N VAL A 150 -10.54 10.60 -8.17
CA VAL A 150 -10.75 11.85 -7.42
C VAL A 150 -9.61 12.81 -7.72
N SER A 151 -9.89 14.11 -7.60
CA SER A 151 -8.91 15.17 -7.76
C SER A 151 -8.72 15.92 -6.45
N GLY A 152 -7.60 15.69 -5.76
CA GLY A 152 -7.25 16.40 -4.55
C GLY A 152 -6.76 15.49 -3.43
N VAL A 153 -5.88 16.04 -2.60
CA VAL A 153 -5.24 15.31 -1.49
C VAL A 153 -6.28 14.87 -0.46
N MET A 154 -7.15 15.79 -0.04
CA MET A 154 -8.11 15.54 1.04
C MET A 154 -9.22 14.59 0.59
N GLU A 155 -9.76 14.81 -0.60
CA GLU A 155 -10.78 13.98 -1.23
C GLU A 155 -10.31 12.54 -1.35
N THR A 156 -9.04 12.34 -1.72
CA THR A 156 -8.44 11.01 -1.81
C THR A 156 -8.46 10.26 -0.48
N PHE A 157 -8.04 10.90 0.61
CA PHE A 157 -8.03 10.25 1.92
C PHE A 157 -9.44 10.01 2.45
N ILE A 158 -10.35 10.98 2.32
CA ILE A 158 -11.76 10.82 2.70
C ILE A 158 -12.39 9.66 1.93
N GLU A 159 -12.20 9.62 0.61
CA GLU A 159 -12.83 8.63 -0.25
C GLU A 159 -12.25 7.23 -0.03
N SER A 160 -10.94 7.12 0.23
CA SER A 160 -10.32 5.82 0.57
C SER A 160 -10.86 5.24 1.87
N PHE A 161 -11.07 6.11 2.87
CA PHE A 161 -11.66 5.73 4.14
C PHE A 161 -13.13 5.33 3.97
N ARG A 162 -13.89 6.12 3.21
CA ARG A 162 -15.31 5.86 2.91
C ARG A 162 -15.50 4.53 2.19
N LEU A 163 -14.69 4.25 1.17
CA LEU A 163 -14.72 3.00 0.41
C LEU A 163 -14.49 1.78 1.31
N GLY A 164 -13.49 1.84 2.19
CA GLY A 164 -13.22 0.70 3.06
C GLY A 164 -14.25 0.51 4.16
N ILE A 165 -14.88 1.58 4.67
CA ILE A 165 -15.99 1.48 5.63
C ILE A 165 -17.27 0.96 4.98
N SER A 166 -17.66 1.44 3.79
CA SER A 166 -18.89 0.98 3.12
C SER A 166 -18.86 -0.52 2.83
N HIS A 167 -17.67 -1.10 2.70
CA HIS A 167 -17.47 -2.53 2.47
C HIS A 167 -16.61 -3.20 3.56
N TYR A 168 -16.73 -2.75 4.81
CA TYR A 168 -15.83 -3.12 5.91
C TYR A 168 -15.50 -4.61 6.03
N ALA A 169 -16.51 -5.49 5.96
CA ALA A 169 -16.29 -6.93 6.06
C ALA A 169 -15.43 -7.50 4.92
N LYS A 170 -15.61 -7.01 3.69
CA LYS A 170 -14.81 -7.40 2.52
C LYS A 170 -13.39 -6.84 2.64
N THR A 171 -13.28 -5.56 2.98
CA THR A 171 -12.00 -4.88 3.19
C THR A 171 -11.17 -5.57 4.27
N LEU A 172 -11.79 -5.90 5.40
CA LEU A 172 -11.15 -6.59 6.52
C LEU A 172 -10.66 -8.00 6.12
N ALA A 173 -11.44 -8.75 5.34
CA ALA A 173 -11.02 -10.07 4.85
C ALA A 173 -9.76 -10.00 3.96
N ILE A 174 -9.68 -8.99 3.07
CA ILE A 174 -8.47 -8.75 2.28
C ILE A 174 -7.31 -8.34 3.20
N ALA A 175 -7.52 -7.38 4.10
CA ALA A 175 -6.47 -6.86 4.98
C ALA A 175 -5.86 -7.95 5.87
N VAL A 176 -6.69 -8.81 6.46
CA VAL A 176 -6.22 -9.97 7.25
C VAL A 176 -5.40 -10.92 6.39
N THR A 177 -5.83 -11.18 5.15
CA THR A 177 -5.08 -12.05 4.22
C THR A 177 -3.74 -11.45 3.83
N VAL A 178 -3.72 -10.15 3.50
CA VAL A 178 -2.49 -9.40 3.21
C VAL A 178 -1.55 -9.44 4.41
N ALA A 179 -2.04 -9.20 5.62
CA ALA A 179 -1.25 -9.27 6.84
C ALA A 179 -0.65 -10.68 7.06
N ALA A 180 -1.45 -11.74 6.87
CA ALA A 180 -0.97 -13.12 6.97
C ALA A 180 0.11 -13.44 5.94
N LEU A 181 -0.06 -13.00 4.69
CA LEU A 181 0.95 -13.15 3.63
C LEU A 181 2.22 -12.37 3.97
N PHE A 182 2.12 -11.16 4.52
CA PHE A 182 3.29 -10.41 4.96
C PHE A 182 4.06 -11.14 6.08
N VAL A 183 3.36 -11.67 7.09
CA VAL A 183 3.99 -12.44 8.18
C VAL A 183 4.69 -13.68 7.63
N LEU A 184 4.02 -14.43 6.75
CA LEU A 184 4.60 -15.62 6.11
C LEU A 184 5.81 -15.25 5.23
N GLY A 185 5.75 -14.10 4.55
CA GLY A 185 6.86 -13.59 3.75
C GLY A 185 8.06 -13.21 4.58
N ALA A 186 7.84 -12.50 5.69
CA ALA A 186 8.89 -12.09 6.63
C ALA A 186 9.63 -13.30 7.22
N LEU A 187 8.91 -14.39 7.51
CA LEU A 187 9.51 -15.64 7.99
C LEU A 187 10.39 -16.33 6.92
N LEU A 188 10.08 -16.13 5.63
CA LEU A 188 10.70 -16.85 4.52
C LEU A 188 11.71 -16.03 3.70
N VAL A 189 12.01 -14.79 4.06
CA VAL A 189 12.94 -13.80 3.42
C VAL A 189 12.77 -13.66 1.89
N VAL A 190 13.04 -14.71 1.12
CA VAL A 190 12.64 -14.87 -0.30
C VAL A 190 11.12 -14.73 -0.46
N GLY A 191 10.35 -15.13 0.55
CA GLY A 191 8.89 -14.96 0.58
C GLY A 191 8.44 -13.50 0.48
N VAL A 192 9.23 -12.53 0.95
CA VAL A 192 8.89 -11.10 0.86
C VAL A 192 8.79 -10.65 -0.61
N LEU A 193 9.73 -11.09 -1.46
CA LEU A 193 9.76 -10.70 -2.88
C LEU A 193 8.57 -11.23 -3.67
N VAL A 194 8.07 -12.42 -3.30
CA VAL A 194 6.90 -13.03 -3.95
C VAL A 194 5.59 -12.45 -3.37
N ASN A 195 5.58 -12.15 -2.07
CA ASN A 195 4.37 -11.68 -1.40
C ASN A 195 4.03 -10.22 -1.72
N ILE A 196 5.03 -9.37 -1.98
CA ILE A 196 4.76 -7.97 -2.40
C ILE A 196 3.86 -7.95 -3.64
N PRO A 197 4.20 -8.61 -4.77
CA PRO A 197 3.33 -8.67 -5.94
C PRO A 197 1.95 -9.25 -5.67
N ILE A 198 1.86 -10.34 -4.91
CA ILE A 198 0.58 -11.00 -4.60
C ILE A 198 -0.32 -10.06 -3.80
N CYS A 199 0.21 -9.43 -2.75
CA CYS A 199 -0.53 -8.50 -1.93
C CYS A 199 -1.01 -7.29 -2.74
N TYR A 200 -0.14 -6.68 -3.53
CA TYR A 200 -0.54 -5.51 -4.32
C TYR A 200 -1.54 -5.84 -5.43
N ALA A 201 -1.38 -6.98 -6.12
CA ALA A 201 -2.35 -7.42 -7.11
C ALA A 201 -3.70 -7.73 -6.49
N LEU A 202 -3.72 -8.40 -5.33
CA LEU A 202 -4.94 -8.69 -4.57
C LEU A 202 -5.67 -7.40 -4.18
N VAL A 203 -4.94 -6.42 -3.64
CA VAL A 203 -5.53 -5.14 -3.22
C VAL A 203 -5.98 -4.32 -4.43
N ALA A 204 -5.24 -4.32 -5.55
CA ALA A 204 -5.63 -3.64 -6.78
C ALA A 204 -6.94 -4.17 -7.36
N VAL A 205 -7.08 -5.50 -7.43
CA VAL A 205 -8.31 -6.15 -7.88
C VAL A 205 -9.45 -5.85 -6.90
N ALA A 206 -9.21 -6.00 -5.60
CA ALA A 206 -10.22 -5.70 -4.59
C ALA A 206 -10.69 -4.23 -4.68
N TYR A 207 -9.76 -3.29 -4.85
CA TYR A 207 -10.06 -1.89 -5.05
C TYR A 207 -10.99 -1.68 -6.26
N ARG A 208 -10.63 -2.18 -7.44
CA ARG A 208 -11.46 -2.08 -8.65
C ARG A 208 -12.85 -2.69 -8.46
N SER A 209 -12.91 -3.86 -7.85
CA SER A 209 -14.18 -4.55 -7.61
C SER A 209 -15.07 -3.84 -6.60
N LEU A 210 -14.51 -3.14 -5.60
CA LEU A 210 -15.29 -2.38 -4.62
C LEU A 210 -15.75 -1.03 -5.18
N VAL A 211 -14.92 -0.33 -5.96
CA VAL A 211 -15.31 0.93 -6.62
C VAL A 211 -16.45 0.72 -7.61
N ALA A 212 -16.52 -0.45 -8.25
CA ALA A 212 -17.60 -0.81 -9.17
C ALA A 212 -18.92 -1.20 -8.46
N GLN A 213 -18.92 -1.40 -7.14
CA GLN A 213 -20.12 -1.76 -6.40
C GLN A 213 -20.90 -0.51 -5.95
N PRO A 214 -22.25 -0.57 -5.92
CA PRO A 214 -23.04 0.48 -5.28
C PRO A 214 -22.71 0.52 -3.78
N ARG A 215 -22.59 1.75 -3.25
CA ARG A 215 -22.27 2.03 -1.84
C ARG A 215 -23.45 1.86 -0.91
#